data_AF-A0A2D0KIE9-F1
#
_entry.id   AF-A0A2D0KIE9-F1
#
_cell.length_a   1.000
_cell.length_b   1.000
_cell.length_c   1.000
_cell.angle_alpha   90.00
_cell.angle_beta   90.00
_cell.angle_gamma   90.00
#
_symmetry.space_group_name_H-M   'P 1'
#
loop_
_entity.id
_entity.type
_entity.pdbx_description
1 polymer ?
#
loop_
_entity_poly.entity_id
_entity_poly.type
_entity_poly.pdbx_seq_one_letter_code
_entity_poly.pdbx_strand_id
1 'polypeptide(L)' 'MEVVGEFLGFSTDKGIWTYFNHHWREWFPGLGSRANFAKQASNLWVVKQKLQEKLARLYGLYKWAIV' A
#
# COMPACT_ATOMS: atom_id res chain seq x y z
N MET A 1 -1.20 4.92 0.76
CA MET A 1 -0.96 4.76 2.21
C MET A 1 -0.34 3.41 2.53
N GLU A 2 -0.82 2.30 1.97
CA GLU A 2 -0.27 0.96 2.26
C GLU A 2 1.25 0.85 2.03
N VAL A 3 1.77 1.28 0.88
CA VAL A 3 3.22 1.24 0.60
C VAL A 3 4.04 2.06 1.60
N VAL A 4 3.57 3.25 1.97
CA VAL A 4 4.25 4.10 2.96
C VAL A 4 4.14 3.50 4.35
N GLY A 5 2.97 2.95 4.69
CA GLY A 5 2.74 2.28 5.96
C GLY A 5 3.65 1.07 6.16
N GLU A 6 3.77 0.22 5.13
CA GLU A 6 4.71 -0.89 5.09
C GLU A 6 6.17 -0.40 5.20
N PHE A 7 6.55 0.66 4.48
CA PHE A 7 7.89 1.27 4.59
C PHE A 7 8.20 1.78 6.00
N LEU A 8 7.18 2.29 6.71
CA LEU A 8 7.28 2.73 8.10
C LEU A 8 7.20 1.56 9.11
N GLY A 9 7.06 0.32 8.66
CA GLY A 9 7.02 -0.89 9.50
C GLY A 9 5.62 -1.27 10.00
N PHE A 10 4.56 -0.67 9.48
CA PHE A 10 3.18 -1.06 9.80
C PHE A 10 2.69 -2.13 8.81
N SER A 11 2.61 -3.37 9.28
CA SER A 11 2.17 -4.54 8.49
C SER A 11 0.65 -4.80 8.53
N THR A 12 -0.13 -3.90 9.14
CA THR A 12 -1.59 -4.07 9.26
C THR A 12 -2.31 -2.80 8.86
N ASP A 13 -3.45 -2.94 8.17
CA ASP A 13 -4.34 -1.82 7.83
C ASP A 13 -4.70 -0.96 9.05
N LYS A 14 -4.84 -1.59 10.22
CA LYS A 14 -5.07 -0.89 11.48
C LYS A 14 -3.88 -0.01 11.86
N GLY A 15 -2.65 -0.55 11.82
CA GLY A 15 -1.44 0.21 12.16
C GLY A 15 -1.25 1.39 11.22
N ILE A 16 -1.41 1.14 9.92
CA ILE A 16 -1.32 2.16 8.87
C ILE A 16 -2.38 3.23 9.11
N TRP A 17 -3.65 2.86 9.22
CA TRP A 17 -4.74 3.82 9.43
C TRP A 17 -4.53 4.65 10.70
N THR A 18 -4.15 4.03 11.83
CA THR A 18 -3.88 4.75 13.08
C THR A 18 -2.75 5.76 12.87
N TYR A 19 -1.64 5.37 12.26
CA TYR A 19 -0.52 6.28 12.05
C TYR A 19 -0.95 7.51 11.21
N PHE A 20 -1.58 7.28 10.06
CA PHE A 20 -2.04 8.35 9.18
C PHE A 20 -3.13 9.22 9.82
N ASN A 21 -4.02 8.63 10.61
CA ASN A 21 -5.06 9.34 11.34
C ASN A 21 -4.53 10.22 12.48
N HIS A 22 -3.39 9.85 13.09
CA HIS A 22 -2.81 10.60 14.20
C HIS A 22 -1.78 11.64 13.75
N HIS A 23 -0.97 11.33 12.73
CA HIS A 23 0.19 12.15 12.38
C HIS A 23 0.01 12.93 11.08
N TRP A 24 -0.90 12.50 10.19
CA TRP A 24 -1.03 13.04 8.82
C TRP A 24 -2.48 13.44 8.50
N ARG A 25 -3.32 13.62 9.53
CA ARG A 25 -4.76 13.88 9.34
C ARG A 25 -5.05 15.19 8.64
N GLU A 26 -4.19 16.20 8.84
CA GLU A 26 -4.27 17.48 8.13
C GLU A 26 -4.07 17.31 6.62
N TRP A 27 -3.27 16.32 6.22
CA TRP A 27 -2.97 16.04 4.81
C TRP A 27 -3.99 15.08 4.19
N PHE A 28 -4.72 14.33 5.03
CA PHE A 28 -5.76 13.40 4.61
C PHE A 28 -7.09 13.64 5.38
N PRO A 29 -7.72 14.82 5.24
CA PRO A 29 -8.96 15.13 5.95
C PRO A 29 -10.11 14.15 5.60
N GLY A 30 -10.04 13.54 4.41
CA GLY A 30 -10.99 12.54 3.91
C GLY A 30 -10.64 11.07 4.23
N LEU A 31 -9.69 10.79 5.13
CA LEU A 31 -9.25 9.42 5.46
C LEU A 31 -10.41 8.49 5.91
N GLY A 32 -11.50 9.07 6.42
CA GLY A 32 -12.70 8.35 6.82
C GLY A 32 -12.48 7.42 8.01
N SER A 33 -13.37 6.45 8.19
CA SER A 33 -13.26 5.45 9.26
C SER A 33 -12.27 4.34 8.90
N ARG A 34 -11.71 3.68 9.93
CA ARG A 34 -10.84 2.50 9.75
C ARG A 34 -11.49 1.42 8.88
N ALA A 35 -12.80 1.19 9.03
CA ALA A 35 -13.52 0.19 8.25
C ALA A 35 -13.58 0.56 6.75
N ASN A 36 -13.80 1.84 6.44
CA ASN A 36 -13.77 2.32 5.05
C ASN A 36 -12.37 2.22 4.45
N PHE A 37 -11.33 2.54 5.23
CA PHE A 37 -9.94 2.36 4.80
C PHE A 37 -9.64 0.89 4.46
N ALA A 38 -9.97 -0.06 5.34
CA ALA A 38 -9.75 -1.48 5.10
C ALA A 38 -10.55 -1.99 3.88
N LYS A 39 -11.77 -1.49 3.69
CA LYS A 39 -12.59 -1.78 2.50
C LYS A 39 -11.94 -1.25 1.22
N GLN A 40 -11.41 -0.03 1.25
CA GLN A 40 -10.68 0.56 0.11
C GLN A 40 -9.40 -0.25 -0.20
N ALA A 41 -8.62 -0.62 0.82
CA ALA A 41 -7.45 -1.46 0.67
C ALA A 41 -7.79 -2.82 0.03
N SER A 42 -8.90 -3.43 0.48
CA SER A 42 -9.40 -4.70 -0.07
C SER A 42 -9.90 -4.56 -1.52
N ASN A 43 -10.61 -3.47 -1.84
CA ASN A 43 -11.11 -3.21 -3.20
C ASN A 43 -9.98 -2.98 -4.22
N LEU A 44 -8.79 -2.59 -3.76
CA LEU A 44 -7.62 -2.39 -4.62
C LEU A 44 -6.83 -3.68 -4.93
N TRP A 45 -7.30 -4.85 -4.49
CA TRP A 45 -6.56 -6.11 -4.66
C TRP A 45 -6.14 -6.39 -6.10
N VAL A 46 -7.03 -6.16 -7.09
CA VAL A 46 -6.71 -6.39 -8.52
C VAL A 46 -5.56 -5.49 -8.98
N VAL A 47 -5.55 -4.24 -8.52
CA VAL A 47 -4.51 -3.27 -8.87
C VAL A 47 -3.18 -3.69 -8.24
N LYS A 48 -3.20 -4.13 -6.98
CA LYS A 48 -2.02 -4.66 -6.28
C LYS A 48 -1.44 -5.87 -7.00
N GLN A 49 -2.28 -6.81 -7.44
CA GLN A 49 -1.83 -7.97 -8.21
C GLN A 49 -1.15 -7.54 -9.52
N LYS A 50 -1.79 -6.66 -10.30
CA LYS A 50 -1.21 -6.17 -11.57
C LYS A 50 0.12 -5.44 -11.37
N LEU A 51 0.24 -4.67 -10.28
CA LEU A 51 1.49 -4.01 -9.91
C LEU A 51 2.58 -5.04 -9.60
N GLN A 52 2.26 -6.06 -8.79
CA GLN A 52 3.18 -7.16 -8.47
C GLN A 52 3.62 -7.92 -9.72
N GLU A 53 2.69 -8.25 -10.63
CA GLU A 53 3.02 -8.89 -11.91
C GLU A 53 3.96 -8.03 -12.77
N LYS A 54 3.71 -6.73 -12.85
CA LYS A 54 4.55 -5.80 -13.60
C LYS A 54 5.95 -5.69 -13.00
N LEU A 55 6.05 -5.58 -11.67
CA LEU A 55 7.33 -5.56 -10.96
C LEU A 55 8.09 -6.87 -11.17
N ALA A 56 7.43 -8.03 -11.00
CA ALA A 56 8.04 -9.33 -11.23
C ALA A 56 8.57 -9.48 -12.65
N ARG A 57 7.85 -8.98 -13.67
CA ARG A 57 8.36 -8.94 -15.05
C ARG A 57 9.57 -8.03 -15.20
N LEU A 58 9.53 -6.82 -14.65
CA LEU A 58 10.66 -5.88 -14.73
C LEU A 58 11.92 -6.43 -14.06
N TYR A 59 11.80 -6.97 -12.85
CA TYR A 59 12.93 -7.58 -12.13
C TYR A 59 13.36 -8.92 -12.73
N GLY A 60 12.42 -9.71 -13.26
CA GLY A 60 12.74 -10.92 -14.02
C GLY A 60 13.56 -10.58 -15.26
N LEU A 61 13.15 -9.59 -16.05
CA LEU A 61 13.88 -9.11 -17.21
C LEU A 61 15.25 -8.52 -16.83
N TYR A 62 15.34 -7.77 -15.72
CA TYR A 62 16.61 -7.28 -15.19
C TYR A 62 17.57 -8.41 -14.81
N LYS A 63 17.05 -9.51 -14.24
CA LYS A 63 17.85 -10.68 -13.90
C LYS A 63 18.39 -11.41 -15.14
N TRP A 64 17.67 -11.41 -16.27
CA TRP A 64 18.14 -11.99 -17.54
C TRP A 64 19.04 -11.06 -18.36
N ALA A 65 18.96 -9.73 -18.16
CA ALA A 65 19.80 -8.77 -18.87
C ALA A 65 21.23 -8.65 -18.29
N ILE A 66 21.48 -9.23 -17.11
CA ILE A 66 22.75 -9.14 -16.38
C ILE A 66 23.47 -10.51 -16.30
N VAL A 67 22.92 -11.54 -16.95
CA VAL A 67 23.52 -12.89 -17.07
C VAL A 67 23.78 -13.17 -18.54
#